data_AF-A0A2V8MXV6-F1
#
_entry.id   AF-A0A2V8MXV6-F1
#
_cell.length_a   1.000
_cell.length_b   1.000
_cell.length_c   1.000
_cell.angle_alpha   90.00
_cell.angle_beta   90.00
_cell.angle_gamma   90.00
#
_symmetry.space_group_name_H-M   'P 1'
#
loop_
_entity.id
_entity.type
_entity.pdbx_description
1 polymer ?
#
loop_
_entity_poly.entity_id
_entity_poly.type
_entity_poly.pdbx_seq_one_letter_code
_entity_poly.pdbx_strand_id
1 'polypeptide(L)'
;MAAKKFIARDQFLAGAAVMNSVQNLLVKIALAMAATVAFSSPLCAQNSAENIRSCDRYSGATASAKITAAIADLPSTGGTVDCRSLQGAQTIASTVTISKPVQLKLCAASFAMRGDFHIASNNVEIEGCGDQTILSIAAGASFRNNAPISGLNASNIRIHDLAITGGCTASSTFNSAQKGVYFTATTSYYNVVVDHMHVSGMCGEGLYADIGSGSLGSTGRIDFTDNIVEHGAGVNAINVNFTGVADCRISRNRINDMKSKGIEGPANGCVISENIISNVLGDGIFINNYATTTKVRTTIANNRLRAGGTFNSNGGITVGGWGVTVIGNDVTGWTGPCIYLTNLGGATNRGSDNLLAGNVCHGNSTLGTSYFTGEIVQDGGSNNAIIGNNLYQETTATRPIVVQSGTATFIDGNTFTGFGANWINDLGAGTIYGNNAPNYGTVKKVATVPLNWTPQVPSNTTNNWLTASGRDQFTECNNHNGSAQDDATKASWCIDFGALNDQFRIKRAPAGGALTTVFRVLNGSAIGLGDSGPIWTSGTGAPKGVCATGSLYTDTTGGKGTTLYVGESAAWAPK
;
A
#
# COMPACT_ATOMS: atom_id res chain seq x y z
N MET A 1 121.70 19.34 -27.43
CA MET A 1 120.76 18.74 -28.40
C MET A 1 119.50 18.31 -27.66
N ALA A 2 118.35 18.77 -28.16
CA ALA A 2 116.98 18.30 -27.95
C ALA A 2 116.50 18.03 -26.50
N ALA A 3 115.98 19.08 -25.86
CA ALA A 3 114.90 18.98 -24.89
C ALA A 3 113.71 19.82 -25.38
N LYS A 4 112.51 19.40 -24.98
CA LYS A 4 111.22 20.12 -25.03
C LYS A 4 110.43 20.04 -26.35
N LYS A 5 109.62 18.99 -26.46
CA LYS A 5 108.27 19.04 -27.06
C LYS A 5 107.60 17.70 -26.83
N PHE A 6 106.82 17.51 -25.76
CA PHE A 6 105.78 16.45 -25.62
C PHE A 6 105.15 16.49 -24.21
N ILE A 7 104.51 17.61 -23.81
CA ILE A 7 103.64 17.63 -22.59
C ILE A 7 102.30 18.36 -22.84
N ALA A 8 102.08 18.98 -24.00
CA ALA A 8 100.88 19.80 -24.24
C ALA A 8 99.66 19.04 -24.82
N ARG A 9 99.79 17.76 -25.23
CA ARG A 9 98.72 17.06 -25.97
C ARG A 9 97.76 16.26 -25.06
N ASP A 10 98.24 15.75 -23.94
CA ASP A 10 97.42 14.92 -23.04
C ASP A 10 96.50 15.75 -22.12
N GLN A 11 96.88 16.99 -21.79
CA GLN A 11 96.02 17.88 -21.00
C GLN A 11 94.85 18.45 -21.80
N PHE A 12 94.95 18.52 -23.13
CA PHE A 12 93.85 18.98 -23.99
C PHE A 12 92.78 17.90 -24.19
N LEU A 13 93.18 16.62 -24.23
CA LEU A 13 92.26 15.48 -24.33
C LEU A 13 91.49 15.22 -23.03
N ALA A 14 92.11 15.45 -21.86
CA ALA A 14 91.42 15.39 -20.58
C ALA A 14 90.36 16.50 -20.41
N GLY A 15 90.63 17.72 -20.91
CA GLY A 15 89.67 18.83 -20.90
C GLY A 15 88.43 18.59 -21.78
N ALA A 16 88.60 17.93 -22.93
CA ALA A 16 87.50 17.59 -23.83
C ALA A 16 86.55 16.53 -23.24
N ALA A 17 87.08 15.53 -22.52
CA ALA A 17 86.27 14.51 -21.86
C ALA A 17 85.45 15.09 -20.69
N VAL A 18 86.02 16.02 -19.92
CA VAL A 18 85.32 16.72 -18.84
C VAL A 18 84.20 17.61 -19.38
N MET A 19 84.44 18.35 -20.47
CA MET A 19 83.39 19.18 -21.10
C MET A 19 82.20 18.36 -21.63
N ASN A 20 82.43 17.19 -22.22
CA ASN A 20 81.35 16.30 -22.66
C ASN A 20 80.52 15.74 -21.49
N SER A 21 81.16 15.45 -20.35
CA SER A 21 80.45 14.98 -19.15
C SER A 21 79.56 16.06 -18.53
N VAL A 22 80.03 17.32 -18.52
CA VAL A 22 79.27 18.47 -18.01
C VAL A 22 78.13 18.84 -18.94
N GLN A 23 78.33 18.77 -20.26
CA GLN A 23 77.25 18.96 -21.24
C GLN A 23 76.16 17.89 -21.10
N ASN A 24 76.52 16.62 -20.93
CA ASN A 24 75.52 15.55 -20.70
C ASN A 24 74.77 15.72 -19.37
N LEU A 25 75.43 16.19 -18.32
CA LEU A 25 74.78 16.49 -17.05
C LEU A 25 73.82 17.68 -17.17
N LEU A 26 74.23 18.74 -17.87
CA LEU A 26 73.39 19.91 -18.15
C LEU A 26 72.18 19.55 -19.02
N VAL A 27 72.32 18.68 -20.01
CA VAL A 27 71.20 18.17 -20.81
C VAL A 27 70.25 17.33 -19.96
N LYS A 28 70.75 16.48 -19.06
CA LYS A 28 69.90 15.69 -18.15
C LYS A 28 69.18 16.56 -17.13
N ILE A 29 69.84 17.60 -16.60
CA ILE A 29 69.21 18.59 -15.72
C ILE A 29 68.18 19.42 -16.49
N ALA A 30 68.47 19.83 -17.73
CA ALA A 30 67.51 20.53 -18.58
C ALA A 30 66.31 19.66 -18.95
N LEU A 31 66.50 18.37 -19.20
CA LEU A 31 65.43 17.41 -19.50
C LEU A 31 64.59 17.09 -18.25
N ALA A 32 65.22 16.98 -17.08
CA ALA A 32 64.53 16.83 -15.80
C ALA A 32 63.76 18.11 -15.40
N MET A 33 64.33 19.30 -15.66
CA MET A 33 63.65 20.57 -15.49
C MET A 33 62.51 20.74 -16.50
N ALA A 34 62.67 20.34 -17.77
CA ALA A 34 61.58 20.35 -18.75
C ALA A 34 60.45 19.36 -18.40
N ALA A 35 60.77 18.21 -17.81
CA ALA A 35 59.78 17.25 -17.32
C ALA A 35 59.06 17.73 -16.04
N THR A 36 59.72 18.56 -15.22
CA THR A 36 59.14 19.13 -13.99
C THR A 36 58.40 20.46 -14.25
N VAL A 37 58.71 21.14 -15.35
CA VAL A 37 58.03 22.37 -15.82
C VAL A 37 56.91 22.08 -16.83
N ALA A 38 56.53 20.80 -17.00
CA ALA A 38 55.17 20.43 -17.41
C ALA A 38 54.17 20.66 -16.25
N PHE A 39 54.28 21.82 -15.61
CA PHE A 39 53.21 22.39 -14.81
C PHE A 39 52.16 22.92 -15.77
N SER A 40 50.95 22.39 -15.59
CA SER A 40 49.72 23.17 -15.67
C SER A 40 49.67 24.16 -16.84
N SER A 41 49.30 23.66 -18.02
CA SER A 41 48.57 24.53 -18.94
C SER A 41 47.37 25.10 -18.17
N PRO A 42 47.25 26.44 -18.03
CA PRO A 42 46.09 27.04 -17.42
C PRO A 42 44.88 26.72 -18.29
N LEU A 43 43.77 26.37 -17.64
CA LEU A 43 42.43 26.83 -18.01
C LEU A 43 42.23 27.13 -19.50
N CYS A 44 42.01 26.08 -20.29
CA CYS A 44 41.14 26.23 -21.46
C CYS A 44 39.87 25.43 -21.16
N ALA A 45 38.92 26.15 -20.56
CA ALA A 45 37.56 25.76 -20.17
C ALA A 45 37.44 24.56 -19.19
N GLN A 46 37.69 24.83 -17.90
CA GLN A 46 36.69 24.42 -16.91
C GLN A 46 35.49 25.35 -17.15
N ASN A 47 34.27 24.81 -17.24
CA ASN A 47 33.14 25.57 -16.68
C ASN A 47 33.28 25.46 -15.16
N SER A 48 34.24 26.18 -14.58
CA SER A 48 34.38 26.34 -13.13
C SER A 48 33.15 27.04 -12.55
N ALA A 49 32.36 27.70 -13.40
CA ALA A 49 31.03 28.20 -13.10
C ALA A 49 29.97 27.08 -12.92
N GLU A 50 30.17 25.87 -13.47
CA GLU A 50 29.15 24.81 -13.48
C GLU A 50 29.53 23.56 -12.66
N ASN A 51 30.70 23.53 -12.00
CA ASN A 51 31.16 22.40 -11.17
C ASN A 51 31.08 21.02 -11.88
N ILE A 52 31.48 20.95 -13.16
CA ILE A 52 31.49 19.71 -13.96
C ILE A 52 32.91 19.11 -14.02
N ARG A 53 33.04 17.79 -13.82
CA ARG A 53 34.28 17.01 -13.98
C ARG A 53 34.09 15.87 -14.98
N SER A 54 34.86 15.89 -16.07
CA SER A 54 34.81 14.86 -17.12
C SER A 54 35.73 13.69 -16.80
N CYS A 55 35.21 12.46 -16.77
CA CYS A 55 35.91 11.29 -16.25
C CYS A 55 37.12 10.84 -17.11
N ASP A 56 37.10 11.09 -18.41
CA ASP A 56 38.21 10.82 -19.34
C ASP A 56 39.48 11.62 -19.06
N ARG A 57 39.37 12.77 -18.39
CA ARG A 57 40.51 13.61 -18.01
C ARG A 57 41.30 13.06 -16.83
N TYR A 58 40.74 12.11 -16.08
CA TYR A 58 41.42 11.48 -14.96
C TYR A 58 42.15 10.22 -15.43
N SER A 59 43.37 10.02 -14.92
CA SER A 59 44.15 8.82 -15.18
C SER A 59 43.58 7.64 -14.38
N GLY A 60 43.70 6.43 -14.93
CA GLY A 60 43.23 5.21 -14.29
C GLY A 60 42.98 4.11 -15.31
N ALA A 61 43.36 2.88 -14.97
CA ALA A 61 43.14 1.71 -15.82
C ALA A 61 41.66 1.26 -15.84
N THR A 62 40.86 1.71 -14.87
CA THR A 62 39.49 1.26 -14.64
C THR A 62 38.54 2.45 -14.55
N ALA A 63 37.26 2.25 -14.86
CA ALA A 63 36.25 3.29 -14.72
C ALA A 63 36.10 3.72 -13.26
N SER A 64 36.19 2.78 -12.30
CA SER A 64 36.11 3.10 -10.87
C SER A 64 37.22 4.06 -10.42
N ALA A 65 38.45 3.92 -10.93
CA ALA A 65 39.56 4.83 -10.62
C ALA A 65 39.29 6.25 -11.15
N LYS A 66 38.83 6.36 -12.40
CA LYS A 66 38.52 7.65 -13.04
C LYS A 66 37.36 8.37 -12.37
N ILE A 67 36.26 7.64 -12.10
CA ILE A 67 35.08 8.18 -11.41
C ILE A 67 35.44 8.65 -10.00
N THR A 68 36.19 7.83 -9.24
CA THR A 68 36.61 8.19 -7.88
C THR A 68 37.47 9.44 -7.86
N ALA A 69 38.41 9.57 -8.81
CA ALA A 69 39.24 10.77 -8.93
C ALA A 69 38.41 12.02 -9.27
N ALA A 70 37.42 11.89 -10.17
CA ALA A 70 36.51 12.99 -10.51
C ALA A 70 35.66 13.44 -9.31
N ILE A 71 35.12 12.51 -8.51
CA ILE A 71 34.37 12.81 -7.29
C ILE A 71 35.28 13.50 -6.25
N ALA A 72 36.52 13.05 -6.10
CA ALA A 72 37.47 13.63 -5.16
C ALA A 72 37.77 15.12 -5.49
N ASP A 73 37.86 15.46 -6.78
CA ASP A 73 38.16 16.80 -7.30
C ASP A 73 36.97 17.78 -7.30
N LEU A 74 35.76 17.32 -7.01
CA LEU A 74 34.61 18.19 -6.79
C LEU A 74 34.76 19.01 -5.49
N PRO A 75 34.22 20.24 -5.42
CA PRO A 75 34.13 20.99 -4.16
C PRO A 75 33.24 20.24 -3.16
N SER A 76 33.31 20.60 -1.87
CA SER A 76 32.47 19.98 -0.83
C SER A 76 30.97 20.16 -1.07
N THR A 77 30.57 21.20 -1.80
CA THR A 77 29.19 21.44 -2.23
C THR A 77 28.72 20.50 -3.34
N GLY A 78 29.63 19.69 -3.91
CA GLY A 78 29.30 18.75 -4.97
C GLY A 78 29.34 19.31 -6.38
N GLY A 79 28.77 18.57 -7.33
CA GLY A 79 28.69 18.95 -8.73
C GLY A 79 28.38 17.78 -9.66
N THR A 80 28.70 17.93 -10.94
CA THR A 80 28.46 16.91 -11.95
C THR A 80 29.74 16.12 -12.24
N VAL A 81 29.65 14.80 -12.23
CA VAL A 81 30.68 13.89 -12.74
C VAL A 81 30.17 13.34 -14.07
N ASP A 82 30.72 13.85 -15.17
CA ASP A 82 30.34 13.48 -16.52
C ASP A 82 31.24 12.36 -17.04
N CYS A 83 30.72 11.14 -17.05
CA CYS A 83 31.43 9.96 -17.53
C CYS A 83 30.92 9.48 -18.88
N ARG A 84 30.23 10.32 -19.66
CA ARG A 84 29.67 9.90 -20.95
C ARG A 84 30.72 9.55 -22.01
N SER A 85 31.98 9.95 -21.76
CA SER A 85 33.16 9.57 -22.54
C SER A 85 33.69 8.17 -22.23
N LEU A 86 33.30 7.56 -21.09
CA LEU A 86 33.62 6.17 -20.77
C LEU A 86 32.60 5.28 -21.48
N GLN A 87 32.92 4.83 -22.69
CA GLN A 87 32.02 4.02 -23.53
C GLN A 87 32.51 2.58 -23.67
N GLY A 88 31.63 1.68 -24.12
CA GLY A 88 31.95 0.28 -24.37
C GLY A 88 32.21 -0.52 -23.09
N ALA A 89 33.06 -1.55 -23.17
CA ALA A 89 33.37 -2.39 -22.02
C ALA A 89 34.26 -1.63 -21.02
N GLN A 90 33.75 -1.48 -19.79
CA GLN A 90 34.40 -0.81 -18.68
C GLN A 90 34.45 -1.73 -17.47
N THR A 91 35.36 -1.47 -16.54
CA THR A 91 35.45 -2.24 -15.29
C THR A 91 35.33 -1.31 -14.09
N ILE A 92 34.42 -1.65 -13.17
CA ILE A 92 34.36 -1.09 -11.82
C ILE A 92 35.10 -2.09 -10.91
N ALA A 93 36.41 -1.90 -10.76
CA ALA A 93 37.29 -2.86 -10.08
C ALA A 93 37.24 -2.74 -8.55
N SER A 94 36.81 -1.60 -8.05
CA SER A 94 36.75 -1.25 -6.62
C SER A 94 35.51 -0.41 -6.36
N THR A 95 35.05 -0.37 -5.11
CA THR A 95 33.93 0.49 -4.68
C THR A 95 34.20 1.95 -5.03
N VAL A 96 33.22 2.58 -5.68
CA VAL A 96 33.16 4.03 -5.91
C VAL A 96 32.30 4.62 -4.80
N THR A 97 32.91 5.37 -3.89
CA THR A 97 32.18 6.02 -2.80
C THR A 97 31.78 7.44 -3.21
N ILE A 98 30.47 7.70 -3.26
CA ILE A 98 29.89 9.01 -3.52
C ILE A 98 29.71 9.72 -2.17
N SER A 99 30.75 10.42 -1.74
CA SER A 99 30.83 11.07 -0.41
C SER A 99 30.41 12.54 -0.39
N LYS A 100 30.04 13.09 -1.54
CA LYS A 100 29.58 14.47 -1.73
C LYS A 100 28.30 14.46 -2.59
N PRO A 101 27.51 15.55 -2.62
CA PRO A 101 26.43 15.69 -3.60
C PRO A 101 26.96 15.54 -5.02
N VAL A 102 26.37 14.64 -5.81
CA VAL A 102 26.89 14.31 -7.15
C VAL A 102 25.75 13.99 -8.10
N GLN A 103 25.76 14.61 -9.28
CA GLN A 103 25.09 14.07 -10.47
C GLN A 103 26.12 13.26 -11.27
N LEU A 104 26.01 11.94 -11.22
CA LEU A 104 26.88 11.02 -11.94
C LEU A 104 26.19 10.63 -13.25
N LYS A 105 26.76 11.09 -14.38
CA LYS A 105 26.25 10.78 -15.72
C LYS A 105 27.05 9.67 -16.34
N LEU A 106 26.42 8.52 -16.48
CA LEU A 106 26.90 7.37 -17.23
C LEU A 106 26.33 7.45 -18.65
N CYS A 107 26.98 6.78 -19.60
CA CYS A 107 26.49 6.67 -20.98
C CYS A 107 26.53 5.21 -21.43
N ALA A 108 26.44 4.97 -22.75
CA ALA A 108 26.47 3.67 -23.41
C ALA A 108 27.76 2.87 -23.11
N ALA A 109 27.80 2.27 -21.92
CA ALA A 109 28.90 1.48 -21.40
C ALA A 109 28.37 0.27 -20.63
N SER A 110 29.09 -0.84 -20.79
CA SER A 110 28.88 -2.06 -20.04
C SER A 110 29.96 -2.17 -18.97
N PHE A 111 29.58 -1.93 -17.72
CA PHE A 111 30.45 -2.00 -16.57
C PHE A 111 30.45 -3.41 -15.99
N ALA A 112 31.58 -4.11 -16.08
CA ALA A 112 31.84 -5.31 -15.30
C ALA A 112 32.05 -4.91 -13.83
N MET A 113 31.04 -5.17 -13.00
CA MET A 113 31.00 -4.78 -11.59
C MET A 113 31.73 -5.82 -10.74
N ARG A 114 32.91 -5.44 -10.22
CA ARG A 114 33.62 -6.14 -9.13
C ARG A 114 33.53 -5.36 -7.81
N GLY A 115 33.44 -4.03 -7.90
CA GLY A 115 33.01 -3.14 -6.81
C GLY A 115 31.63 -2.55 -7.08
N ASP A 116 31.13 -1.80 -6.11
CA ASP A 116 29.80 -1.17 -6.10
C ASP A 116 29.86 0.37 -6.19
N PHE A 117 28.74 0.99 -6.56
CA PHE A 117 28.48 2.40 -6.29
C PHE A 117 27.86 2.54 -4.90
N HIS A 118 28.63 3.11 -3.97
CA HIS A 118 28.19 3.33 -2.59
C HIS A 118 27.85 4.81 -2.36
N ILE A 119 26.56 5.07 -2.15
CA ILE A 119 26.01 6.40 -1.88
C ILE A 119 26.13 6.69 -0.38
N ALA A 120 27.05 7.58 -0.03
CA ALA A 120 27.36 8.00 1.35
C ALA A 120 27.08 9.50 1.59
N SER A 121 26.35 10.15 0.68
CA SER A 121 26.00 11.56 0.73
C SER A 121 24.55 11.78 0.31
N ASN A 122 24.00 12.93 0.70
CA ASN A 122 22.69 13.38 0.25
C ASN A 122 22.77 14.06 -1.12
N ASN A 123 21.63 14.19 -1.80
CA ASN A 123 21.51 14.88 -3.09
C ASN A 123 22.39 14.21 -4.15
N VAL A 124 22.11 12.95 -4.43
CA VAL A 124 22.85 12.12 -5.39
C VAL A 124 21.93 11.64 -6.49
N GLU A 125 22.35 11.83 -7.73
CA GLU A 125 21.67 11.31 -8.91
C GLU A 125 22.66 10.44 -9.70
N ILE A 126 22.23 9.23 -10.06
CA ILE A 126 22.95 8.35 -10.98
C ILE A 126 22.07 8.18 -12.20
N GLU A 127 22.53 8.74 -13.32
CA GLU A 127 21.83 8.78 -14.60
C GLU A 127 22.59 7.90 -15.60
N GLY A 128 21.91 7.00 -16.31
CA GLY A 128 22.46 6.31 -17.46
C GLY A 128 21.86 6.76 -18.81
N CYS A 129 21.94 5.88 -19.81
CA CYS A 129 21.36 6.07 -21.14
C CYS A 129 20.39 4.93 -21.49
N GLY A 130 19.49 4.60 -20.56
CA GLY A 130 18.61 3.44 -20.61
C GLY A 130 19.40 2.13 -20.60
N ASP A 131 18.90 1.13 -21.32
CA ASP A 131 19.53 -0.19 -21.43
C ASP A 131 20.91 -0.20 -22.11
N GLN A 132 21.42 0.96 -22.55
CA GLN A 132 22.79 1.10 -23.05
C GLN A 132 23.82 1.24 -21.92
N THR A 133 23.39 1.71 -20.74
CA THR A 133 24.22 1.72 -19.53
C THR A 133 23.94 0.44 -18.75
N ILE A 134 24.86 -0.52 -18.78
CA ILE A 134 24.65 -1.84 -18.17
C ILE A 134 25.65 -2.03 -17.02
N LEU A 135 25.15 -2.30 -15.82
CA LEU A 135 25.94 -2.76 -14.68
C LEU A 135 25.84 -4.28 -14.61
N SER A 136 26.85 -4.99 -15.12
CA SER A 136 26.89 -6.45 -15.13
C SER A 136 27.69 -6.98 -13.94
N ILE A 137 27.02 -7.71 -13.05
CA ILE A 137 27.66 -8.29 -11.85
C ILE A 137 28.63 -9.39 -12.28
N ALA A 138 29.92 -9.17 -12.08
CA ALA A 138 30.94 -10.14 -12.44
C ALA A 138 30.87 -11.39 -11.55
N ALA A 139 31.24 -12.55 -12.11
CA ALA A 139 31.34 -13.78 -11.33
C ALA A 139 32.30 -13.61 -10.14
N GLY A 140 31.83 -14.00 -8.96
CA GLY A 140 32.58 -13.86 -7.70
C GLY A 140 32.70 -12.43 -7.17
N ALA A 141 31.94 -11.46 -7.71
CA ALA A 141 31.88 -10.12 -7.14
C ALA A 141 31.32 -10.15 -5.70
N SER A 142 31.88 -9.30 -4.84
CA SER A 142 31.44 -9.11 -3.46
C SER A 142 31.23 -7.63 -3.22
N PHE A 143 30.01 -7.24 -2.87
CA PHE A 143 29.64 -5.84 -2.66
C PHE A 143 29.41 -5.55 -1.19
N ARG A 144 29.63 -4.30 -0.75
CA ARG A 144 29.51 -3.90 0.66
C ARG A 144 28.16 -4.26 1.27
N ASN A 145 27.09 -4.07 0.50
CA ASN A 145 25.73 -4.41 0.90
C ASN A 145 25.06 -5.38 -0.08
N ASN A 146 25.87 -6.26 -0.68
CA ASN A 146 25.41 -7.25 -1.67
C ASN A 146 24.66 -6.68 -2.88
N ALA A 147 24.85 -5.38 -3.20
CA ALA A 147 24.21 -4.70 -4.32
C ALA A 147 25.24 -3.90 -5.14
N PRO A 148 25.14 -3.88 -6.48
CA PRO A 148 25.99 -3.04 -7.33
C PRO A 148 25.73 -1.54 -7.13
N ILE A 149 24.54 -1.15 -6.67
CA ILE A 149 24.26 0.20 -6.17
C ILE A 149 23.66 0.09 -4.78
N SER A 150 24.24 0.79 -3.80
CA SER A 150 23.69 0.85 -2.45
C SER A 150 23.79 2.23 -1.81
N GLY A 151 22.83 2.54 -0.93
CA GLY A 151 22.85 3.73 -0.08
C GLY A 151 22.67 3.39 1.39
N LEU A 152 23.40 4.09 2.25
CA LEU A 152 23.28 3.97 3.72
C LEU A 152 23.02 5.36 4.32
N ASN A 153 21.91 5.53 5.03
CA ASN A 153 21.57 6.78 5.74
C ASN A 153 21.68 8.05 4.86
N ALA A 154 21.32 7.94 3.58
CA ALA A 154 21.38 9.01 2.61
C ALA A 154 19.98 9.39 2.11
N SER A 155 19.82 10.64 1.67
CA SER A 155 18.55 11.27 1.32
C SER A 155 18.64 12.06 0.01
N ASN A 156 17.51 12.29 -0.65
CA ASN A 156 17.40 12.91 -1.97
C ASN A 156 18.26 12.16 -2.99
N ILE A 157 17.89 10.91 -3.21
CA ILE A 157 18.60 10.01 -4.11
C ILE A 157 17.71 9.73 -5.31
N ARG A 158 18.28 9.79 -6.52
CA ARG A 158 17.64 9.29 -7.73
C ARG A 158 18.57 8.36 -8.49
N ILE A 159 18.06 7.22 -8.93
CA ILE A 159 18.77 6.30 -9.83
C ILE A 159 17.83 6.03 -11.00
N HIS A 160 18.29 6.32 -12.21
CA HIS A 160 17.44 6.17 -13.38
C HIS A 160 18.18 5.92 -14.69
N ASP A 161 17.42 5.44 -15.68
CA ASP A 161 17.85 5.23 -17.05
C ASP A 161 19.07 4.31 -17.17
N LEU A 162 19.10 3.19 -16.45
CA LEU A 162 20.16 2.19 -16.59
C LEU A 162 19.69 0.76 -16.31
N ALA A 163 20.45 -0.20 -16.81
CA ALA A 163 20.21 -1.62 -16.59
C ALA A 163 21.20 -2.23 -15.57
N ILE A 164 20.71 -3.16 -14.75
CA ILE A 164 21.52 -4.00 -13.87
C ILE A 164 21.28 -5.45 -14.25
N THR A 165 22.35 -6.16 -14.60
CA THR A 165 22.29 -7.58 -14.99
C THR A 165 23.09 -8.41 -14.00
N GLY A 166 22.44 -9.44 -13.45
CA GLY A 166 23.07 -10.43 -12.59
C GLY A 166 23.38 -11.71 -13.36
N GLY A 167 24.05 -12.65 -12.69
CA GLY A 167 24.43 -13.94 -13.27
C GLY A 167 23.44 -15.08 -13.03
N CYS A 168 22.30 -14.82 -12.38
CA CYS A 168 21.36 -15.88 -12.01
C CYS A 168 20.34 -16.17 -13.12
N THR A 169 20.08 -17.47 -13.33
CA THR A 169 19.13 -18.01 -14.31
C THR A 169 17.93 -18.63 -13.59
N ALA A 170 16.87 -19.00 -14.31
CA ALA A 170 15.70 -19.62 -13.68
C ALA A 170 15.99 -20.88 -12.84
N SER A 171 17.09 -21.58 -13.14
CA SER A 171 17.52 -22.78 -12.42
C SER A 171 18.49 -22.51 -11.27
N SER A 172 18.99 -21.29 -11.07
CA SER A 172 19.99 -21.03 -10.02
C SER A 172 19.39 -21.18 -8.62
N THR A 173 20.23 -21.65 -7.70
CA THR A 173 19.92 -21.74 -6.27
C THR A 173 19.71 -20.34 -5.70
N PHE A 174 18.70 -20.18 -4.86
CA PHE A 174 18.39 -18.91 -4.22
C PHE A 174 19.58 -18.38 -3.43
N ASN A 175 19.91 -17.11 -3.64
CA ASN A 175 20.82 -16.37 -2.77
C ASN A 175 20.14 -15.06 -2.36
N SER A 176 19.41 -15.12 -1.24
CA SER A 176 18.73 -13.96 -0.65
C SER A 176 19.68 -12.85 -0.18
N ALA A 177 20.99 -12.99 -0.32
CA ALA A 177 21.91 -11.90 -0.01
C ALA A 177 21.99 -10.89 -1.16
N GLN A 178 22.02 -11.33 -2.43
CA GLN A 178 22.27 -10.45 -3.57
C GLN A 178 21.07 -9.55 -3.89
N LYS A 179 21.32 -8.27 -4.17
CA LYS A 179 20.31 -7.26 -4.53
C LYS A 179 20.70 -6.57 -5.84
N GLY A 180 19.74 -6.01 -6.57
CA GLY A 180 20.01 -5.09 -7.68
C GLY A 180 20.30 -3.68 -7.18
N VAL A 181 19.34 -3.07 -6.49
CA VAL A 181 19.50 -1.79 -5.80
C VAL A 181 19.12 -2.00 -4.34
N TYR A 182 19.94 -1.47 -3.43
CA TYR A 182 19.69 -1.61 -2.00
C TYR A 182 19.87 -0.33 -1.20
N PHE A 183 18.83 0.07 -0.50
CA PHE A 183 18.91 1.14 0.48
C PHE A 183 18.73 0.56 1.88
N THR A 184 19.63 0.91 2.80
CA THR A 184 19.49 0.65 4.25
C THR A 184 19.58 1.94 5.09
N ALA A 185 18.75 2.08 6.13
CA ALA A 185 18.81 3.19 7.07
C ALA A 185 18.53 2.75 8.49
N THR A 186 19.21 3.38 9.44
CA THR A 186 19.02 3.17 10.88
C THR A 186 18.11 4.22 11.52
N THR A 187 17.95 5.40 10.90
CA THR A 187 17.13 6.49 11.43
C THR A 187 15.99 6.90 10.51
N SER A 188 16.25 7.24 9.24
CA SER A 188 15.26 7.54 8.17
C SER A 188 15.95 7.67 6.80
N TYR A 189 15.20 7.52 5.70
CA TYR A 189 15.55 8.21 4.44
C TYR A 189 14.58 9.34 4.21
N TYR A 190 15.06 10.44 3.65
CA TYR A 190 14.19 11.42 3.02
C TYR A 190 14.34 11.28 1.51
N ASN A 191 13.29 10.83 0.83
CA ASN A 191 13.15 10.88 -0.63
C ASN A 191 14.21 10.07 -1.43
N VAL A 192 13.88 8.82 -1.75
CA VAL A 192 14.61 7.98 -2.70
C VAL A 192 13.70 7.64 -3.87
N VAL A 193 14.19 7.84 -5.08
CA VAL A 193 13.48 7.53 -6.32
C VAL A 193 14.34 6.58 -7.15
N VAL A 194 13.76 5.46 -7.56
CA VAL A 194 14.36 4.54 -8.54
C VAL A 194 13.36 4.38 -9.67
N ASP A 195 13.73 4.89 -10.84
CA ASP A 195 12.81 4.97 -11.98
C ASP A 195 13.48 4.65 -13.32
N HIS A 196 12.72 4.15 -14.29
CA HIS A 196 13.23 3.80 -15.62
C HIS A 196 14.44 2.85 -15.59
N MET A 197 14.46 1.93 -14.62
CA MET A 197 15.51 0.91 -14.51
C MET A 197 15.09 -0.40 -15.18
N HIS A 198 16.06 -1.13 -15.72
CA HIS A 198 15.91 -2.53 -16.10
C HIS A 198 16.78 -3.41 -15.21
N VAL A 199 16.18 -4.12 -14.26
CA VAL A 199 16.89 -5.02 -13.34
C VAL A 199 16.60 -6.47 -13.72
N SER A 200 17.63 -7.23 -14.05
CA SER A 200 17.49 -8.62 -14.45
C SER A 200 18.56 -9.57 -13.92
N GLY A 201 18.23 -10.86 -13.86
CA GLY A 201 19.20 -11.91 -13.49
C GLY A 201 19.72 -11.85 -12.04
N MET A 202 18.99 -11.19 -11.13
CA MET A 202 19.36 -11.16 -9.70
C MET A 202 19.14 -12.51 -9.02
N CYS A 203 20.02 -12.85 -8.08
CA CYS A 203 19.93 -14.09 -7.28
C CYS A 203 19.11 -13.92 -5.99
N GLY A 204 18.91 -12.68 -5.54
CA GLY A 204 18.03 -12.29 -4.44
C GLY A 204 17.02 -11.26 -4.93
N GLU A 205 16.93 -10.10 -4.31
CA GLU A 205 15.91 -9.10 -4.62
C GLU A 205 16.31 -8.17 -5.76
N GLY A 206 15.34 -7.69 -6.54
CA GLY A 206 15.59 -6.69 -7.58
C GLY A 206 15.85 -5.31 -6.96
N LEU A 207 14.79 -4.66 -6.50
CA LEU A 207 14.82 -3.36 -5.83
C LEU A 207 14.47 -3.56 -4.36
N TYR A 208 15.35 -3.13 -3.45
CA TYR A 208 15.14 -3.31 -2.03
C TYR A 208 15.39 -2.02 -1.24
N ALA A 209 14.41 -1.62 -0.44
CA ALA A 209 14.57 -0.63 0.61
C ALA A 209 14.27 -1.26 1.97
N ASP A 210 15.20 -1.12 2.92
CA ASP A 210 15.07 -1.61 4.28
C ASP A 210 15.29 -0.47 5.28
N ILE A 211 14.28 -0.13 6.09
CA ILE A 211 14.45 0.73 7.26
C ILE A 211 14.31 -0.12 8.51
N GLY A 212 15.42 -0.24 9.24
CA GLY A 212 15.53 -1.07 10.42
C GLY A 212 14.59 -0.66 11.56
N SER A 213 14.29 -1.65 12.40
CA SER A 213 13.36 -1.63 13.54
C SER A 213 13.65 -0.63 14.68
N GLY A 214 14.66 0.23 14.55
CA GLY A 214 15.15 1.12 15.60
C GLY A 214 14.38 2.44 15.75
N SER A 215 13.60 2.85 14.75
CA SER A 215 12.93 4.15 14.73
C SER A 215 11.43 4.03 14.45
N LEU A 216 10.66 3.74 15.50
CA LEU A 216 9.22 4.04 15.50
C LEU A 216 9.04 5.56 15.32
N GLY A 217 8.86 6.01 14.08
CA GLY A 217 8.75 7.44 13.75
C GLY A 217 9.57 7.92 12.56
N SER A 218 10.32 7.03 11.89
CA SER A 218 10.99 7.39 10.63
C SER A 218 9.96 7.68 9.54
N THR A 219 9.89 8.91 9.06
CA THR A 219 9.14 9.28 7.85
C THR A 219 10.10 9.25 6.67
N GLY A 220 9.74 8.50 5.63
CA GLY A 220 10.54 8.45 4.42
C GLY A 220 9.70 8.17 3.20
N ARG A 221 10.10 8.78 2.07
CA ARG A 221 9.50 8.56 0.77
C ARG A 221 10.38 7.66 -0.08
N ILE A 222 9.84 6.52 -0.52
CA ILE A 222 10.48 5.61 -1.46
C ILE A 222 9.57 5.46 -2.67
N ASP A 223 10.05 5.88 -3.83
CA ASP A 223 9.34 5.74 -5.09
C ASP A 223 10.09 4.76 -5.97
N PHE A 224 9.50 3.60 -6.22
CA PHE A 224 9.95 2.65 -7.24
C PHE A 224 8.93 2.66 -8.37
N THR A 225 9.24 3.41 -9.44
CA THR A 225 8.27 3.67 -10.51
C THR A 225 8.82 3.42 -11.89
N ASP A 226 7.98 2.96 -12.83
CA ASP A 226 8.37 2.85 -14.24
C ASP A 226 9.60 1.94 -14.47
N ASN A 227 9.79 0.93 -13.61
CA ASN A 227 10.90 -0.03 -13.71
C ASN A 227 10.46 -1.35 -14.36
N ILE A 228 11.42 -2.02 -15.00
CA ILE A 228 11.29 -3.41 -15.44
C ILE A 228 12.14 -4.27 -14.50
N VAL A 229 11.52 -5.22 -13.82
CA VAL A 229 12.21 -6.19 -12.97
C VAL A 229 11.86 -7.60 -13.43
N GLU A 230 12.83 -8.29 -14.02
CA GLU A 230 12.61 -9.63 -14.57
C GLU A 230 13.72 -10.58 -14.15
N HIS A 231 13.38 -11.70 -13.52
CA HIS A 231 14.41 -12.61 -13.04
C HIS A 231 13.86 -14.02 -12.95
N GLY A 232 14.70 -15.01 -13.22
CA GLY A 232 14.29 -16.41 -13.07
C GLY A 232 14.49 -17.00 -11.68
N ALA A 233 15.34 -16.44 -10.79
CA ALA A 233 15.71 -17.10 -9.53
C ALA A 233 15.80 -16.24 -8.27
N GLY A 234 15.56 -14.94 -8.37
CA GLY A 234 15.52 -14.04 -7.23
C GLY A 234 14.34 -14.29 -6.30
N VAL A 235 14.39 -13.69 -5.11
CA VAL A 235 13.35 -13.81 -4.07
C VAL A 235 12.18 -12.91 -4.44
N ASN A 236 12.37 -11.59 -4.36
CA ASN A 236 11.31 -10.61 -4.61
C ASN A 236 11.76 -9.60 -5.68
N ALA A 237 10.86 -9.24 -6.60
CA ALA A 237 11.18 -8.18 -7.57
C ALA A 237 11.42 -6.86 -6.85
N ILE A 238 10.45 -6.49 -6.02
CA ILE A 238 10.47 -5.27 -5.23
C ILE A 238 10.18 -5.63 -3.77
N ASN A 239 11.03 -5.15 -2.87
CA ASN A 239 10.83 -5.28 -1.43
C ASN A 239 10.97 -3.91 -0.76
N VAL A 240 10.00 -3.55 0.06
CA VAL A 240 9.98 -2.28 0.79
C VAL A 240 9.69 -2.60 2.25
N ASN A 241 10.76 -2.93 3.00
CA ASN A 241 10.69 -3.31 4.40
C ASN A 241 10.82 -2.08 5.32
N PHE A 242 9.77 -1.83 6.10
CA PHE A 242 9.66 -0.69 7.01
C PHE A 242 8.93 -1.12 8.27
N THR A 243 9.53 -0.80 9.40
CA THR A 243 8.87 -0.91 10.71
C THR A 243 8.15 0.37 11.12
N GLY A 244 8.34 1.47 10.37
CA GLY A 244 7.77 2.81 10.60
C GLY A 244 6.67 3.23 9.60
N VAL A 245 6.29 4.51 9.61
CA VAL A 245 5.34 5.09 8.64
C VAL A 245 6.10 5.53 7.40
N ALA A 246 5.79 4.97 6.24
CA ALA A 246 6.50 5.26 5.01
C ALA A 246 5.52 5.57 3.87
N ASP A 247 5.57 6.81 3.41
CA ASP A 247 4.91 7.21 2.18
C ASP A 247 5.68 6.58 1.01
N CYS A 248 5.34 5.37 0.57
CA CYS A 248 5.99 4.77 -0.59
C CYS A 248 5.06 4.71 -1.79
N ARG A 249 5.65 4.80 -2.99
CA ARG A 249 4.94 4.61 -4.25
C ARG A 249 5.62 3.51 -5.06
N ILE A 250 4.91 2.42 -5.28
CA ILE A 250 5.36 1.33 -6.16
C ILE A 250 4.40 1.32 -7.34
N SER A 251 4.74 2.00 -8.44
CA SER A 251 3.79 2.17 -9.53
C SER A 251 4.33 2.05 -10.94
N ARG A 252 3.51 1.55 -11.86
CA ARG A 252 3.87 1.39 -13.29
C ARG A 252 5.11 0.53 -13.52
N ASN A 253 5.39 -0.40 -12.60
CA ASN A 253 6.47 -1.35 -12.80
C ASN A 253 5.97 -2.56 -13.61
N ARG A 254 6.86 -3.12 -14.43
CA ARG A 254 6.66 -4.40 -15.10
C ARG A 254 7.52 -5.46 -14.39
N ILE A 255 6.87 -6.45 -13.81
CA ILE A 255 7.50 -7.52 -13.05
C ILE A 255 7.22 -8.85 -13.73
N ASN A 256 8.26 -9.64 -14.00
CA ASN A 256 8.10 -10.91 -14.71
C ASN A 256 9.04 -12.03 -14.24
N ASP A 257 8.53 -13.26 -14.17
CA ASP A 257 9.27 -14.51 -13.94
C ASP A 257 9.77 -14.78 -12.50
N MET A 258 9.19 -14.12 -11.48
CA MET A 258 9.69 -14.21 -10.09
C MET A 258 9.51 -15.58 -9.42
N LYS A 259 10.45 -16.02 -8.58
CA LYS A 259 10.31 -17.28 -7.79
C LYS A 259 9.60 -17.13 -6.44
N SER A 260 9.61 -15.96 -5.80
CA SER A 260 8.85 -15.72 -4.57
C SER A 260 7.80 -14.62 -4.77
N LYS A 261 8.06 -13.35 -4.47
CA LYS A 261 7.00 -12.32 -4.59
C LYS A 261 7.26 -11.41 -5.78
N GLY A 262 6.20 -10.90 -6.40
CA GLY A 262 6.33 -9.74 -7.28
C GLY A 262 6.70 -8.52 -6.45
N ILE A 263 5.84 -8.18 -5.49
CA ILE A 263 6.04 -7.07 -4.56
C ILE A 263 5.85 -7.58 -3.14
N GLU A 264 6.79 -7.30 -2.25
CA GLU A 264 6.67 -7.47 -0.79
C GLU A 264 6.79 -6.12 -0.08
N GLY A 265 5.91 -5.84 0.90
CA GLY A 265 6.04 -4.61 1.69
C GLY A 265 5.18 -4.53 2.95
N PRO A 266 5.75 -4.27 4.15
CA PRO A 266 5.04 -3.85 5.38
C PRO A 266 4.62 -2.37 5.44
N ALA A 267 4.94 -1.57 4.43
CA ALA A 267 5.08 -0.13 4.63
C ALA A 267 3.74 0.64 4.75
N ASN A 268 3.57 1.28 5.90
CA ASN A 268 2.37 2.02 6.26
C ASN A 268 2.26 3.32 5.47
N GLY A 269 1.17 3.51 4.70
CA GLY A 269 0.96 4.68 3.84
C GLY A 269 1.37 4.47 2.38
N CYS A 270 1.77 3.26 2.00
CA CYS A 270 2.17 2.97 0.64
C CYS A 270 1.03 2.91 -0.38
N VAL A 271 1.33 3.29 -1.62
CA VAL A 271 0.47 3.11 -2.78
C VAL A 271 1.17 2.19 -3.79
N ILE A 272 0.57 1.03 -4.02
CA ILE A 272 1.00 0.03 -5.00
C ILE A 272 0.00 0.10 -6.16
N SER A 273 0.36 0.70 -7.28
CA SER A 273 -0.61 0.96 -8.34
C SER A 273 -0.13 0.81 -9.76
N GLU A 274 -1.01 0.41 -10.69
CA GLU A 274 -0.72 0.38 -12.13
C GLU A 274 0.46 -0.54 -12.49
N ASN A 275 0.81 -1.50 -11.63
CA ASN A 275 1.88 -2.46 -11.93
C ASN A 275 1.34 -3.61 -12.79
N ILE A 276 2.19 -4.13 -13.68
CA ILE A 276 1.95 -5.34 -14.45
C ILE A 276 2.85 -6.43 -13.88
N ILE A 277 2.26 -7.46 -13.29
CA ILE A 277 2.96 -8.56 -12.63
C ILE A 277 2.59 -9.86 -13.32
N SER A 278 3.57 -10.56 -13.87
CA SER A 278 3.37 -11.83 -14.56
C SER A 278 4.36 -12.91 -14.13
N ASN A 279 3.95 -14.17 -14.27
CA ASN A 279 4.82 -15.33 -14.08
C ASN A 279 5.55 -15.39 -12.73
N VAL A 280 4.82 -15.10 -11.65
CA VAL A 280 5.35 -15.19 -10.29
C VAL A 280 4.92 -16.51 -9.64
N LEU A 281 5.87 -17.24 -9.05
CA LEU A 281 5.64 -18.54 -8.40
C LEU A 281 5.11 -18.43 -6.95
N GLY A 282 5.34 -17.31 -6.24
CA GLY A 282 4.75 -17.03 -4.93
C GLY A 282 3.53 -16.12 -5.06
N ASP A 283 3.45 -15.03 -4.29
CA ASP A 283 2.34 -14.06 -4.43
C ASP A 283 2.70 -12.95 -5.40
N GLY A 284 1.72 -12.45 -6.15
CA GLY A 284 1.93 -11.26 -6.98
C GLY A 284 2.26 -10.06 -6.11
N ILE A 285 1.42 -9.80 -5.11
CA ILE A 285 1.63 -8.75 -4.11
C ILE A 285 1.41 -9.34 -2.71
N PHE A 286 2.37 -9.12 -1.81
CA PHE A 286 2.32 -9.58 -0.43
C PHE A 286 2.54 -8.43 0.54
N ILE A 287 1.48 -8.09 1.29
CA ILE A 287 1.57 -7.14 2.41
C ILE A 287 1.87 -7.93 3.66
N ASN A 288 3.16 -7.97 3.99
CA ASN A 288 3.68 -8.65 5.14
C ASN A 288 3.61 -7.75 6.37
N ASN A 289 2.71 -8.00 7.33
CA ASN A 289 2.72 -7.26 8.60
C ASN A 289 2.82 -8.23 9.79
N TYR A 290 4.06 -8.50 10.21
CA TYR A 290 4.33 -9.37 11.35
C TYR A 290 4.34 -8.67 12.72
N ALA A 291 4.34 -7.33 12.80
CA ALA A 291 4.88 -6.66 14.00
C ALA A 291 4.18 -5.41 14.52
N THR A 292 3.23 -4.78 13.81
CA THR A 292 2.70 -3.49 14.28
C THR A 292 1.28 -3.57 14.85
N THR A 293 1.04 -2.85 15.94
CA THR A 293 -0.29 -2.53 16.48
C THR A 293 -0.98 -1.39 15.72
N THR A 294 -0.34 -0.87 14.67
CA THR A 294 -0.77 0.31 13.91
C THR A 294 -1.35 -0.07 12.55
N LYS A 295 -2.41 0.63 12.14
CA LYS A 295 -3.01 0.47 10.80
C LYS A 295 -1.97 0.78 9.73
N VAL A 296 -1.82 -0.10 8.75
CA VAL A 296 -0.87 0.01 7.64
C VAL A 296 -1.37 0.99 6.59
N ARG A 297 -2.69 1.12 6.35
CA ARG A 297 -3.23 2.13 5.41
C ARG A 297 -2.62 2.06 4.00
N THR A 298 -2.11 0.89 3.57
CA THR A 298 -1.60 0.67 2.22
C THR A 298 -2.75 0.61 1.23
N THR A 299 -2.59 1.21 0.06
CA THR A 299 -3.52 1.11 -1.06
C THR A 299 -2.90 0.27 -2.18
N ILE A 300 -3.62 -0.74 -2.65
CA ILE A 300 -3.27 -1.60 -3.79
C ILE A 300 -4.32 -1.34 -4.86
N ALA A 301 -3.97 -0.58 -5.90
CA ALA A 301 -4.93 -0.05 -6.86
C ALA A 301 -4.58 -0.30 -8.32
N ASN A 302 -5.54 -0.77 -9.12
CA ASN A 302 -5.41 -0.82 -10.59
C ASN A 302 -4.19 -1.61 -11.08
N ASN A 303 -3.77 -2.65 -10.36
CA ASN A 303 -2.69 -3.53 -10.80
C ASN A 303 -3.23 -4.65 -11.67
N ARG A 304 -2.40 -5.15 -12.59
CA ARG A 304 -2.69 -6.32 -13.42
C ARG A 304 -1.77 -7.47 -13.04
N LEU A 305 -2.33 -8.54 -12.48
CA LEU A 305 -1.61 -9.71 -12.01
C LEU A 305 -2.02 -10.92 -12.82
N ARG A 306 -1.06 -11.58 -13.47
CA ARG A 306 -1.27 -12.82 -14.23
C ARG A 306 -0.32 -13.90 -13.72
N ALA A 307 -0.86 -15.00 -13.26
CA ALA A 307 -0.03 -16.15 -12.92
C ALA A 307 0.74 -16.66 -14.14
N GLY A 308 1.90 -17.28 -13.89
CA GLY A 308 2.59 -18.07 -14.90
C GLY A 308 2.95 -19.44 -14.37
N GLY A 309 2.51 -20.47 -15.08
CA GLY A 309 2.88 -21.85 -14.82
C GLY A 309 2.12 -22.54 -13.69
N THR A 310 2.45 -23.82 -13.50
CA THR A 310 1.70 -24.85 -12.76
C THR A 310 1.87 -24.87 -11.24
N PHE A 311 2.59 -23.92 -10.64
CA PHE A 311 2.86 -23.93 -9.20
C PHE A 311 2.83 -22.53 -8.60
N ASN A 312 1.71 -22.16 -7.96
CA ASN A 312 1.65 -21.05 -7.03
C ASN A 312 0.51 -21.26 -6.02
N SER A 313 0.79 -21.98 -4.93
CA SER A 313 -0.16 -22.20 -3.83
C SER A 313 -0.55 -20.93 -3.05
N ASN A 314 -0.02 -19.77 -3.47
CA ASN A 314 -0.15 -18.49 -2.81
C ASN A 314 -1.09 -17.57 -3.61
N GLY A 315 -1.62 -16.54 -2.96
CA GLY A 315 -2.64 -15.68 -3.55
C GLY A 315 -2.08 -14.71 -4.60
N GLY A 316 -2.94 -14.21 -5.49
CA GLY A 316 -2.56 -13.10 -6.35
C GLY A 316 -2.17 -11.87 -5.53
N ILE A 317 -3.07 -11.48 -4.61
CA ILE A 317 -2.82 -10.46 -3.59
C ILE A 317 -3.02 -11.07 -2.21
N THR A 318 -2.01 -11.08 -1.37
CA THR A 318 -2.11 -11.53 0.03
C THR A 318 -1.90 -10.38 1.00
N VAL A 319 -2.80 -10.23 1.96
CA VAL A 319 -2.88 -9.11 2.90
C VAL A 319 -2.80 -9.64 4.34
N GLY A 320 -1.68 -9.40 5.01
CA GLY A 320 -1.51 -9.67 6.45
C GLY A 320 -1.74 -8.44 7.36
N GLY A 321 -2.01 -7.25 6.80
CA GLY A 321 -2.07 -5.97 7.51
C GLY A 321 -3.49 -5.43 7.80
N TRP A 322 -3.56 -4.31 8.53
CA TRP A 322 -4.80 -3.58 8.89
C TRP A 322 -5.01 -2.34 8.04
N GLY A 323 -6.28 -2.05 7.71
CA GLY A 323 -6.63 -0.83 6.99
C GLY A 323 -6.14 -0.79 5.55
N VAL A 324 -5.89 -1.95 4.94
CA VAL A 324 -5.45 -2.05 3.55
C VAL A 324 -6.64 -1.88 2.62
N THR A 325 -6.48 -1.04 1.60
CA THR A 325 -7.46 -0.86 0.53
C THR A 325 -6.96 -1.57 -0.73
N VAL A 326 -7.75 -2.53 -1.23
CA VAL A 326 -7.48 -3.28 -2.47
C VAL A 326 -8.58 -2.95 -3.47
N ILE A 327 -8.27 -2.14 -4.48
CA ILE A 327 -9.28 -1.57 -5.38
C ILE A 327 -8.93 -1.69 -6.87
N GLY A 328 -9.88 -2.11 -7.70
CA GLY A 328 -9.72 -2.02 -9.15
C GLY A 328 -8.66 -2.93 -9.76
N ASN A 329 -8.18 -3.96 -9.05
CA ASN A 329 -7.13 -4.85 -9.55
C ASN A 329 -7.71 -5.94 -10.47
N ASP A 330 -6.97 -6.31 -11.53
CA ASP A 330 -7.26 -7.45 -12.42
C ASP A 330 -6.31 -8.61 -12.06
N VAL A 331 -6.84 -9.67 -11.45
CA VAL A 331 -6.07 -10.80 -10.94
C VAL A 331 -6.54 -12.09 -11.61
N THR A 332 -5.66 -12.66 -12.44
CA THR A 332 -6.00 -13.78 -13.32
C THR A 332 -5.06 -14.98 -13.19
N GLY A 333 -5.63 -16.19 -13.16
CA GLY A 333 -4.91 -17.45 -13.43
C GLY A 333 -4.13 -18.08 -12.27
N TRP A 334 -4.22 -17.57 -11.05
CA TRP A 334 -3.45 -18.03 -9.89
C TRP A 334 -3.90 -19.38 -9.37
N THR A 335 -2.99 -20.25 -8.90
CA THR A 335 -3.37 -21.51 -8.23
C THR A 335 -3.69 -21.34 -6.73
N GLY A 336 -3.69 -20.10 -6.23
CA GLY A 336 -4.24 -19.70 -4.93
C GLY A 336 -5.42 -18.73 -5.08
N PRO A 337 -5.90 -18.13 -3.98
CA PRO A 337 -6.97 -17.13 -4.04
C PRO A 337 -6.58 -15.90 -4.88
N CYS A 338 -7.57 -15.26 -5.49
CA CYS A 338 -7.41 -13.92 -6.09
C CYS A 338 -6.92 -12.92 -5.04
N ILE A 339 -7.61 -12.85 -3.89
CA ILE A 339 -7.22 -12.04 -2.74
C ILE A 339 -7.31 -12.89 -1.47
N TYR A 340 -6.22 -12.94 -0.70
CA TYR A 340 -6.14 -13.67 0.56
C TYR A 340 -5.91 -12.71 1.73
N LEU A 341 -6.91 -12.56 2.59
CA LEU A 341 -6.77 -11.89 3.88
C LEU A 341 -6.34 -12.92 4.92
N THR A 342 -5.16 -12.75 5.50
CA THR A 342 -4.55 -13.75 6.35
C THR A 342 -4.19 -13.21 7.73
N ASN A 343 -4.35 -14.05 8.76
CA ASN A 343 -3.88 -13.77 10.10
C ASN A 343 -2.46 -14.35 10.30
N LEU A 344 -1.49 -13.74 9.64
CA LEU A 344 -0.09 -14.12 9.78
C LEU A 344 0.44 -13.64 11.14
N GLY A 345 0.66 -14.58 12.07
CA GLY A 345 1.45 -14.35 13.29
C GLY A 345 0.71 -14.39 14.63
N GLY A 346 -0.48 -15.00 14.70
CA GLY A 346 -1.08 -15.45 15.96
C GLY A 346 -1.55 -14.35 16.94
N ALA A 347 -1.42 -13.07 16.60
CA ALA A 347 -1.94 -11.98 17.41
C ALA A 347 -3.41 -11.69 17.06
N THR A 348 -4.23 -11.44 18.09
CA THR A 348 -5.63 -11.06 17.93
C THR A 348 -5.74 -9.75 17.13
N ASN A 349 -6.65 -9.72 16.15
CA ASN A 349 -7.03 -8.61 15.27
C ASN A 349 -6.32 -8.47 13.91
N ARG A 350 -5.27 -9.23 13.56
CA ARG A 350 -4.56 -9.18 12.24
C ARG A 350 -5.50 -9.35 11.03
N GLY A 351 -5.43 -8.42 10.07
CA GLY A 351 -6.31 -8.35 8.89
C GLY A 351 -7.64 -7.57 9.03
N SER A 352 -7.77 -6.64 9.97
CA SER A 352 -9.03 -5.90 10.19
C SER A 352 -9.14 -4.56 9.44
N ASP A 353 -10.37 -4.09 9.24
CA ASP A 353 -10.74 -2.81 8.60
C ASP A 353 -10.26 -2.68 7.13
N ASN A 354 -10.24 -3.79 6.40
CA ASN A 354 -9.79 -3.83 5.00
C ASN A 354 -10.94 -3.54 4.02
N LEU A 355 -10.66 -2.83 2.93
CA LEU A 355 -11.60 -2.57 1.84
C LEU A 355 -11.14 -3.33 0.60
N LEU A 356 -12.01 -4.17 0.04
CA LEU A 356 -11.78 -4.96 -1.17
C LEU A 356 -12.89 -4.61 -2.15
N ALA A 357 -12.62 -3.73 -3.11
CA ALA A 357 -13.66 -3.25 -4.00
C ALA A 357 -13.29 -3.11 -5.49
N GLY A 358 -14.24 -3.35 -6.39
CA GLY A 358 -14.01 -3.13 -7.82
C GLY A 358 -12.97 -4.05 -8.46
N ASN A 359 -12.54 -5.11 -7.78
CA ASN A 359 -11.51 -6.02 -8.31
C ASN A 359 -12.14 -7.04 -9.26
N VAL A 360 -11.36 -7.50 -10.23
CA VAL A 360 -11.70 -8.57 -11.16
C VAL A 360 -10.86 -9.79 -10.81
N CYS A 361 -11.53 -10.89 -10.47
CA CYS A 361 -10.94 -12.18 -10.16
C CYS A 361 -11.37 -13.19 -11.23
N HIS A 362 -10.42 -13.69 -12.02
CA HIS A 362 -10.72 -14.57 -13.16
C HIS A 362 -9.78 -15.78 -13.23
N GLY A 363 -10.32 -17.00 -13.29
CA GLY A 363 -9.54 -18.16 -13.72
C GLY A 363 -8.53 -18.63 -12.69
N ASN A 364 -8.68 -18.20 -11.44
CA ASN A 364 -7.86 -18.68 -10.34
C ASN A 364 -8.38 -20.06 -9.90
N SER A 365 -7.48 -20.99 -9.60
CA SER A 365 -7.81 -22.36 -9.19
C SER A 365 -7.43 -22.55 -7.73
N THR A 366 -8.36 -22.84 -6.84
CA THR A 366 -8.06 -23.05 -5.41
C THR A 366 -7.60 -24.49 -5.08
N LEU A 367 -6.77 -25.06 -5.95
CA LEU A 367 -6.27 -26.44 -5.86
C LEU A 367 -5.14 -26.54 -4.84
N GLY A 368 -5.46 -26.41 -3.55
CA GLY A 368 -4.47 -26.51 -2.48
C GLY A 368 -5.09 -26.53 -1.09
N THR A 369 -5.32 -27.73 -0.56
CA THR A 369 -5.85 -28.04 0.79
C THR A 369 -7.31 -27.60 1.04
N SER A 370 -8.09 -28.48 1.65
CA SER A 370 -9.55 -28.42 1.83
C SER A 370 -10.12 -27.20 2.56
N TYR A 371 -9.28 -26.27 3.01
CA TYR A 371 -9.66 -25.07 3.78
C TYR A 371 -9.59 -23.78 2.92
N PHE A 372 -8.82 -23.80 1.82
CA PHE A 372 -8.46 -22.75 0.85
C PHE A 372 -9.43 -22.36 -0.28
N THR A 373 -10.69 -22.80 -0.32
CA THR A 373 -11.43 -22.92 -1.61
C THR A 373 -12.12 -21.66 -2.16
N GLY A 374 -11.62 -20.44 -1.86
CA GLY A 374 -12.21 -19.15 -2.25
C GLY A 374 -11.40 -18.31 -3.25
N GLU A 375 -12.08 -17.49 -4.08
CA GLU A 375 -11.43 -16.40 -4.82
C GLU A 375 -11.01 -15.28 -3.86
N ILE A 376 -11.89 -14.90 -2.93
CA ILE A 376 -11.52 -14.13 -1.75
C ILE A 376 -11.63 -15.02 -0.53
N VAL A 377 -10.54 -15.11 0.22
CA VAL A 377 -10.45 -15.89 1.45
C VAL A 377 -10.12 -14.96 2.60
N GLN A 378 -10.92 -15.02 3.66
CA GLN A 378 -10.67 -14.34 4.93
C GLN A 378 -10.44 -15.40 6.02
N ASP A 379 -9.18 -15.51 6.44
CA ASP A 379 -8.75 -16.36 7.53
C ASP A 379 -9.23 -15.85 8.90
N GLY A 380 -9.20 -16.71 9.91
CA GLY A 380 -9.67 -16.41 11.24
C GLY A 380 -8.90 -15.30 11.96
N GLY A 381 -9.62 -14.32 12.49
CA GLY A 381 -9.06 -13.19 13.26
C GLY A 381 -8.99 -11.85 12.52
N SER A 382 -9.36 -11.82 11.24
CA SER A 382 -9.61 -10.59 10.45
C SER A 382 -11.06 -10.13 10.64
N ASN A 383 -11.30 -8.86 10.98
CA ASN A 383 -12.64 -8.31 11.28
C ASN A 383 -12.94 -7.05 10.44
N ASN A 384 -14.22 -6.64 10.32
CA ASN A 384 -14.62 -5.38 9.66
C ASN A 384 -14.16 -5.24 8.20
N ALA A 385 -14.06 -6.34 7.45
CA ALA A 385 -13.76 -6.27 6.03
C ALA A 385 -14.99 -5.82 5.23
N ILE A 386 -14.79 -4.93 4.26
CA ILE A 386 -15.79 -4.55 3.27
C ILE A 386 -15.38 -5.19 1.94
N ILE A 387 -16.19 -6.11 1.44
CA ILE A 387 -15.96 -6.81 0.17
C ILE A 387 -17.10 -6.44 -0.77
N GLY A 388 -16.88 -5.52 -1.70
CA GLY A 388 -17.97 -5.11 -2.57
C GLY A 388 -17.64 -4.64 -3.98
N ASN A 389 -18.61 -4.72 -4.87
CA ASN A 389 -18.45 -4.36 -6.29
C ASN A 389 -17.33 -5.13 -7.02
N ASN A 390 -16.96 -6.33 -6.57
CA ASN A 390 -15.98 -7.16 -7.25
C ASN A 390 -16.66 -8.05 -8.31
N LEU A 391 -15.92 -8.39 -9.38
CA LEU A 391 -16.34 -9.29 -10.45
C LEU A 391 -15.58 -10.62 -10.35
N TYR A 392 -16.31 -11.73 -10.36
CA TYR A 392 -15.75 -13.09 -10.30
C TYR A 392 -16.14 -13.87 -11.57
N GLN A 393 -15.17 -14.39 -12.33
CA GLN A 393 -15.41 -15.06 -13.61
C GLN A 393 -14.57 -16.32 -13.84
N GLU A 394 -15.17 -17.32 -14.50
CA GLU A 394 -14.49 -18.50 -15.08
C GLU A 394 -13.52 -19.22 -14.14
N THR A 395 -13.90 -19.41 -12.88
CA THR A 395 -13.01 -20.03 -11.88
C THR A 395 -13.39 -21.49 -11.67
N THR A 396 -12.39 -22.34 -11.39
CA THR A 396 -12.65 -23.70 -10.89
C THR A 396 -12.93 -23.70 -9.39
N ALA A 397 -12.88 -22.53 -8.73
CA ALA A 397 -13.18 -22.41 -7.33
C ALA A 397 -14.66 -22.76 -7.12
N THR A 398 -14.91 -23.74 -6.25
CA THR A 398 -16.28 -24.12 -5.89
C THR A 398 -17.04 -22.99 -5.19
N ARG A 399 -16.34 -21.96 -4.70
CA ARG A 399 -16.87 -20.89 -3.85
C ARG A 399 -16.12 -19.59 -4.15
N PRO A 400 -16.78 -18.47 -4.47
CA PRO A 400 -16.10 -17.21 -4.72
C PRO A 400 -15.65 -16.50 -3.43
N ILE A 401 -16.42 -16.55 -2.34
CA ILE A 401 -16.03 -15.90 -1.07
C ILE A 401 -16.09 -16.91 0.08
N VAL A 402 -15.01 -16.99 0.85
CA VAL A 402 -14.88 -17.85 2.04
C VAL A 402 -14.49 -17.00 3.25
N VAL A 403 -15.31 -17.03 4.30
CA VAL A 403 -15.04 -16.36 5.59
C VAL A 403 -14.94 -17.43 6.68
N GLN A 404 -13.76 -17.58 7.29
CA GLN A 404 -13.49 -18.69 8.22
C GLN A 404 -13.85 -18.39 9.68
N SER A 405 -13.61 -17.19 10.21
CA SER A 405 -14.06 -16.81 11.58
C SER A 405 -14.01 -15.32 11.92
N GLY A 406 -14.20 -14.44 10.92
CA GLY A 406 -14.22 -12.99 11.14
C GLY A 406 -15.49 -12.47 11.81
N THR A 407 -15.39 -11.45 12.67
CA THR A 407 -16.55 -10.69 13.15
C THR A 407 -16.81 -9.50 12.20
N ALA A 408 -18.08 -9.30 11.81
CA ALA A 408 -18.59 -8.17 11.01
C ALA A 408 -17.95 -7.98 9.61
N THR A 409 -18.24 -8.88 8.66
CA THR A 409 -17.86 -8.67 7.25
C THR A 409 -19.06 -8.17 6.44
N PHE A 410 -18.89 -7.08 5.69
CA PHE A 410 -19.91 -6.51 4.81
C PHE A 410 -19.64 -6.93 3.36
N ILE A 411 -20.60 -7.60 2.73
CA ILE A 411 -20.49 -8.13 1.37
C ILE A 411 -21.62 -7.54 0.52
N ASP A 412 -21.31 -6.66 -0.44
CA ASP A 412 -22.34 -5.97 -1.23
C ASP A 412 -21.92 -5.63 -2.67
N GLY A 413 -22.85 -5.55 -3.60
CA GLY A 413 -22.55 -5.13 -4.99
C GLY A 413 -21.67 -6.06 -5.84
N ASN A 414 -21.23 -7.21 -5.33
CA ASN A 414 -20.42 -8.18 -6.07
C ASN A 414 -21.21 -8.88 -7.20
N THR A 415 -20.52 -9.17 -8.32
CA THR A 415 -21.05 -9.87 -9.50
C THR A 415 -20.34 -11.21 -9.69
N PHE A 416 -21.11 -12.30 -9.79
CA PHE A 416 -20.59 -13.66 -9.96
C PHE A 416 -21.03 -14.24 -11.29
N THR A 417 -20.08 -14.76 -12.08
CA THR A 417 -20.36 -15.42 -13.37
C THR A 417 -19.71 -16.80 -13.40
N GLY A 418 -20.48 -17.83 -13.75
CA GLY A 418 -19.98 -19.21 -13.86
C GLY A 418 -19.99 -20.05 -12.56
N PHE A 419 -20.61 -19.58 -11.47
CA PHE A 419 -20.67 -20.30 -10.20
C PHE A 419 -21.99 -21.06 -9.98
N GLY A 420 -21.94 -22.30 -9.50
CA GLY A 420 -23.12 -23.07 -9.03
C GLY A 420 -23.67 -22.54 -7.70
N ALA A 421 -24.93 -22.82 -7.36
CA ALA A 421 -25.78 -22.13 -6.37
C ALA A 421 -25.26 -21.89 -4.91
N ASN A 422 -24.06 -22.34 -4.53
CA ASN A 422 -23.49 -22.17 -3.19
C ASN A 422 -22.33 -21.17 -3.19
N TRP A 423 -22.62 -19.87 -3.16
CA TRP A 423 -21.61 -18.82 -3.38
C TRP A 423 -20.88 -18.33 -2.12
N ILE A 424 -21.36 -18.68 -0.91
CA ILE A 424 -20.74 -18.27 0.36
C ILE A 424 -20.61 -19.50 1.28
N ASN A 425 -19.46 -19.65 1.95
CA ASN A 425 -19.36 -20.48 3.15
C ASN A 425 -19.12 -19.58 4.35
N ASP A 426 -20.01 -19.64 5.32
CA ASP A 426 -19.70 -19.19 6.67
C ASP A 426 -19.24 -20.40 7.46
N LEU A 427 -17.94 -20.50 7.70
CA LEU A 427 -17.35 -21.55 8.54
C LEU A 427 -17.17 -21.08 9.99
N GLY A 428 -17.56 -19.84 10.31
CA GLY A 428 -17.27 -19.20 11.59
C GLY A 428 -18.50 -18.67 12.32
N ALA A 429 -18.31 -18.24 13.57
CA ALA A 429 -19.35 -17.63 14.41
C ALA A 429 -19.61 -16.14 14.08
N GLY A 430 -19.33 -15.71 12.85
CA GLY A 430 -19.35 -14.31 12.42
C GLY A 430 -20.72 -13.82 11.96
N THR A 431 -20.93 -12.50 11.98
CA THR A 431 -22.11 -11.88 11.33
C THR A 431 -21.69 -11.37 9.95
N ILE A 432 -22.29 -11.94 8.90
CA ILE A 432 -22.17 -11.46 7.51
C ILE A 432 -23.36 -10.54 7.21
N TYR A 433 -23.10 -9.33 6.70
CA TYR A 433 -24.11 -8.37 6.27
C TYR A 433 -24.04 -8.20 4.74
N GLY A 434 -25.13 -8.37 4.00
CA GLY A 434 -25.10 -8.20 2.54
C GLY A 434 -26.47 -8.24 1.83
N ASN A 435 -26.58 -7.51 0.72
CA ASN A 435 -27.83 -7.35 -0.07
C ASN A 435 -27.88 -8.21 -1.34
N ASN A 436 -26.80 -8.87 -1.74
CA ASN A 436 -26.70 -9.61 -3.00
C ASN A 436 -27.10 -11.09 -2.90
N ALA A 437 -28.27 -11.38 -2.32
CA ALA A 437 -28.83 -12.73 -2.32
C ALA A 437 -30.00 -12.84 -3.32
N PRO A 438 -29.82 -13.46 -4.51
CA PRO A 438 -30.95 -14.15 -5.13
C PRO A 438 -31.38 -15.28 -4.19
N ASN A 439 -32.68 -15.36 -3.91
CA ASN A 439 -33.31 -16.18 -2.87
C ASN A 439 -32.99 -17.69 -2.90
N TYR A 440 -31.79 -18.18 -2.58
CA TYR A 440 -31.56 -19.62 -2.37
C TYR A 440 -30.41 -19.88 -1.39
N GLY A 441 -30.76 -20.32 -0.17
CA GLY A 441 -29.83 -20.73 0.89
C GLY A 441 -29.80 -19.78 2.09
N THR A 442 -29.71 -20.34 3.30
CA THR A 442 -29.88 -19.68 4.61
C THR A 442 -28.75 -18.70 4.94
N VAL A 443 -28.59 -17.64 4.16
CA VAL A 443 -27.98 -16.40 4.64
C VAL A 443 -29.06 -15.70 5.46
N LYS A 444 -28.76 -15.30 6.70
CA LYS A 444 -29.62 -14.39 7.46
C LYS A 444 -29.84 -13.16 6.58
N LYS A 445 -31.02 -13.08 5.97
CA LYS A 445 -31.45 -11.97 5.14
C LYS A 445 -31.48 -10.75 6.07
N VAL A 446 -30.42 -9.93 6.06
CA VAL A 446 -30.42 -8.69 6.81
C VAL A 446 -31.30 -7.72 6.03
N ALA A 447 -32.36 -7.27 6.68
CA ALA A 447 -33.23 -6.21 6.20
C ALA A 447 -32.39 -5.03 5.71
N THR A 448 -32.83 -4.43 4.60
CA THR A 448 -32.32 -3.16 4.09
C THR A 448 -32.15 -2.17 5.25
N VAL A 449 -30.91 -1.89 5.67
CA VAL A 449 -30.61 -0.85 6.66
C VAL A 449 -30.52 0.47 5.90
N PRO A 450 -31.43 1.43 6.11
CA PRO A 450 -31.20 2.78 5.62
C PRO A 450 -29.96 3.33 6.32
N LEU A 451 -29.00 3.83 5.55
CA LEU A 451 -27.80 4.52 6.04
C LEU A 451 -28.20 5.74 6.88
N ASN A 452 -28.34 5.55 8.19
CA ASN A 452 -28.27 6.62 9.18
C ASN A 452 -27.43 6.11 10.35
N TRP A 453 -26.22 6.63 10.42
CA TRP A 453 -25.19 6.31 11.39
C TRP A 453 -25.58 6.88 12.77
N THR A 454 -25.70 6.05 13.80
CA THR A 454 -25.63 6.46 15.21
C THR A 454 -24.66 5.56 15.98
N PRO A 455 -23.93 6.10 16.98
CA PRO A 455 -22.82 5.39 17.63
C PRO A 455 -23.28 4.17 18.44
N GLN A 456 -22.47 3.11 18.43
CA GLN A 456 -22.72 1.88 19.18
C GLN A 456 -22.88 2.10 20.69
N VAL A 457 -23.91 1.48 21.26
CA VAL A 457 -23.93 1.06 22.66
C VAL A 457 -23.54 -0.43 22.71
N PRO A 458 -22.72 -0.88 23.68
CA PRO A 458 -22.15 -2.24 23.69
C PRO A 458 -23.22 -3.33 23.80
N SER A 459 -23.04 -4.40 23.03
CA SER A 459 -23.93 -5.55 22.96
C SER A 459 -23.77 -6.50 24.16
N ASN A 460 -24.81 -6.61 25.00
CA ASN A 460 -25.14 -7.88 25.66
C ASN A 460 -26.64 -8.00 25.97
N THR A 461 -27.44 -8.39 24.99
CA THR A 461 -28.63 -9.22 25.25
C THR A 461 -29.22 -9.69 23.92
N THR A 462 -29.61 -10.96 23.92
CA THR A 462 -30.42 -11.61 22.90
C THR A 462 -31.77 -10.90 22.80
N ASN A 463 -31.91 -9.97 21.86
CA ASN A 463 -33.21 -9.44 21.49
C ASN A 463 -33.83 -10.35 20.42
N ASN A 464 -35.07 -10.74 20.66
CA ASN A 464 -35.92 -11.52 19.78
C ASN A 464 -36.10 -10.79 18.44
N TRP A 465 -35.64 -11.39 17.34
CA TRP A 465 -35.78 -10.79 16.01
C TRP A 465 -37.20 -10.97 15.47
N LEU A 466 -37.77 -9.84 15.06
CA LEU A 466 -38.73 -9.65 13.98
C LEU A 466 -38.78 -10.84 13.01
N THR A 467 -39.94 -11.49 12.93
CA THR A 467 -40.31 -12.31 11.77
C THR A 467 -41.16 -11.45 10.84
N ALA A 468 -40.63 -11.14 9.66
CA ALA A 468 -41.35 -10.42 8.63
C ALA A 468 -42.41 -11.34 8.01
N SER A 469 -43.65 -11.18 8.46
CA SER A 469 -44.84 -11.48 7.67
C SER A 469 -45.94 -10.49 8.03
N GLY A 470 -46.16 -9.49 7.17
CA GLY A 470 -47.37 -8.67 7.07
C GLY A 470 -48.03 -8.16 8.37
N ARG A 471 -47.91 -6.84 8.60
CA ARG A 471 -48.48 -6.02 9.70
C ARG A 471 -47.57 -5.94 10.94
N ASP A 472 -46.58 -5.07 10.86
CA ASP A 472 -45.65 -4.83 11.96
C ASP A 472 -46.28 -3.87 13.00
N GLN A 473 -46.28 -4.31 14.25
CA GLN A 473 -46.51 -3.48 15.43
C GLN A 473 -45.18 -3.33 16.17
N PHE A 474 -44.76 -2.09 16.45
CA PHE A 474 -43.61 -1.81 17.31
C PHE A 474 -44.15 -1.43 18.69
N THR A 475 -43.87 -2.26 19.68
CA THR A 475 -44.29 -2.04 21.08
C THR A 475 -43.04 -1.90 21.94
N GLU A 476 -42.82 -0.71 22.49
CA GLU A 476 -41.74 -0.45 23.44
C GLU A 476 -42.37 -0.11 24.80
N CYS A 477 -42.25 -1.03 25.74
CA CYS A 477 -42.59 -0.78 27.14
C CYS A 477 -41.32 -0.50 27.92
N ASN A 478 -41.37 0.40 28.91
CA ASN A 478 -40.21 0.72 29.73
C ASN A 478 -39.82 -0.45 30.62
N ASN A 479 -38.99 -1.34 30.09
CA ASN A 479 -38.25 -2.35 30.82
C ASN A 479 -36.98 -1.69 31.37
N HIS A 480 -36.94 -1.41 32.67
CA HIS A 480 -35.68 -1.03 33.31
C HIS A 480 -34.74 -2.25 33.30
N ASN A 481 -33.62 -2.13 32.60
CA ASN A 481 -32.60 -3.16 32.44
C ASN A 481 -32.25 -3.90 33.76
N GLY A 482 -32.51 -5.20 33.81
CA GLY A 482 -31.71 -6.15 34.61
C GLY A 482 -32.32 -6.76 35.88
N SER A 483 -33.54 -6.41 36.28
CA SER A 483 -34.25 -7.13 37.36
C SER A 483 -35.73 -7.27 37.02
N ALA A 484 -36.36 -8.37 37.44
CA ALA A 484 -37.76 -8.67 37.16
C ALA A 484 -38.65 -7.45 37.47
N GLN A 485 -39.36 -6.95 36.46
CA GLN A 485 -40.26 -5.81 36.59
C GLN A 485 -41.34 -6.13 37.61
N ASP A 486 -41.43 -5.32 38.65
CA ASP A 486 -42.48 -5.41 39.66
C ASP A 486 -43.77 -4.75 39.14
N ASP A 487 -44.39 -5.41 38.16
CA ASP A 487 -45.70 -5.04 37.63
C ASP A 487 -46.82 -5.23 38.66
N ALA A 488 -46.53 -5.89 39.79
CA ALA A 488 -47.48 -6.08 40.87
C ALA A 488 -47.58 -4.84 41.77
N THR A 489 -46.47 -4.11 42.03
CA THR A 489 -46.47 -2.96 42.95
C THR A 489 -46.19 -1.60 42.32
N LYS A 490 -45.76 -1.54 41.04
CA LYS A 490 -45.45 -0.27 40.35
C LYS A 490 -46.22 -0.11 39.05
N ALA A 491 -46.53 1.15 38.70
CA ALA A 491 -47.18 1.48 37.45
C ALA A 491 -46.19 1.36 36.27
N SER A 492 -46.61 0.70 35.20
CA SER A 492 -45.83 0.57 33.96
C SER A 492 -46.48 1.35 32.82
N TRP A 493 -45.68 1.67 31.79
CA TRP A 493 -46.15 2.32 30.58
C TRP A 493 -45.62 1.62 29.35
N CYS A 494 -46.40 1.72 28.28
CA CYS A 494 -46.05 1.14 27.00
C CYS A 494 -46.41 2.08 25.84
N ILE A 495 -45.59 2.08 24.81
CA ILE A 495 -45.84 2.82 23.57
C ILE A 495 -46.01 1.80 22.45
N ASP A 496 -47.14 1.85 21.76
CA ASP A 496 -47.44 1.01 20.61
C ASP A 496 -47.51 1.84 19.33
N PHE A 497 -46.86 1.37 18.28
CA PHE A 497 -47.03 1.82 16.91
C PHE A 497 -47.64 0.65 16.12
N GLY A 498 -48.80 0.85 15.47
CA GLY A 498 -49.53 -0.28 14.89
C GLY A 498 -50.25 0.01 13.58
N ALA A 499 -50.55 -1.07 12.85
CA ALA A 499 -51.12 -1.03 11.50
C ALA A 499 -52.66 -1.02 11.43
N LEU A 500 -53.40 -0.96 12.55
CA LEU A 500 -54.87 -0.96 12.55
C LEU A 500 -55.45 0.14 13.46
N ASN A 501 -56.20 1.05 12.83
CA ASN A 501 -57.01 2.15 13.35
C ASN A 501 -56.34 3.20 14.24
N ASP A 502 -55.19 2.93 14.86
CA ASP A 502 -54.38 3.89 15.59
C ASP A 502 -52.91 3.81 15.15
N GLN A 503 -52.33 4.93 14.72
CA GLN A 503 -50.92 5.02 14.31
C GLN A 503 -49.95 5.06 15.50
N PHE A 504 -50.43 5.50 16.66
CA PHE A 504 -49.64 5.66 17.88
C PHE A 504 -50.52 5.53 19.11
N ARG A 505 -50.09 4.76 20.12
CA ARG A 505 -50.76 4.69 21.43
C ARG A 505 -49.73 4.79 22.55
N ILE A 506 -50.11 5.48 23.62
CA ILE A 506 -49.46 5.40 24.92
C ILE A 506 -50.44 4.72 25.86
N LYS A 507 -49.97 3.65 26.51
CA LYS A 507 -50.71 2.87 27.50
C LYS A 507 -50.06 2.98 28.87
N ARG A 508 -50.88 2.84 29.90
CA ARG A 508 -50.45 2.77 31.29
C ARG A 508 -51.16 1.63 32.00
N ALA A 509 -50.43 0.85 32.78
CA ALA A 509 -50.99 -0.07 33.76
C ALA A 509 -50.76 0.53 35.16
N PRO A 510 -51.80 0.61 36.01
CA PRO A 510 -51.60 0.76 37.44
C PRO A 510 -50.86 -0.47 37.99
N ALA A 511 -50.26 -0.35 39.17
CA ALA A 511 -49.66 -1.49 39.87
C ALA A 511 -50.67 -2.66 39.99
N GLY A 512 -50.32 -3.82 39.43
CA GLY A 512 -51.15 -5.03 39.39
C GLY A 512 -52.33 -4.99 38.40
N GLY A 513 -52.45 -3.94 37.58
CA GLY A 513 -53.55 -3.73 36.65
C GLY A 513 -53.22 -4.02 35.17
N ALA A 514 -54.25 -4.11 34.33
CA ALA A 514 -54.07 -4.23 32.88
C ALA A 514 -53.64 -2.89 32.25
N LEU A 515 -52.92 -2.96 31.12
CA LEU A 515 -52.61 -1.79 30.30
C LEU A 515 -53.91 -1.18 29.75
N THR A 516 -54.13 0.10 30.05
CA THR A 516 -55.19 0.92 29.45
C THR A 516 -54.58 2.01 28.59
N THR A 517 -55.17 2.31 27.44
CA THR A 517 -54.69 3.43 26.61
C THR A 517 -54.97 4.73 27.33
N VAL A 518 -53.99 5.62 27.40
CA VAL A 518 -54.16 6.98 27.93
C VAL A 518 -54.21 8.01 26.80
N PHE A 519 -53.51 7.74 25.70
CA PHE A 519 -53.44 8.60 24.52
C PHE A 519 -53.35 7.76 23.27
N ARG A 520 -54.06 8.15 22.20
CA ARG A 520 -53.94 7.52 20.88
C ARG A 520 -54.06 8.53 19.76
N VAL A 521 -53.37 8.26 18.65
CA VAL A 521 -53.56 8.94 17.38
C VAL A 521 -54.26 7.96 16.44
N LEU A 522 -55.50 8.29 16.07
CA LEU A 522 -56.36 7.50 15.20
C LEU A 522 -55.99 7.73 13.73
N ASN A 523 -56.36 6.78 12.89
CA ASN A 523 -56.27 6.93 11.43
C ASN A 523 -57.15 8.12 10.98
N GLY A 524 -56.58 9.06 10.21
CA GLY A 524 -57.24 10.31 9.82
C GLY A 524 -56.91 11.54 10.70
N SER A 525 -55.78 11.52 11.42
CA SER A 525 -55.25 12.65 12.20
C SER A 525 -56.06 13.06 13.44
N ALA A 526 -56.99 12.22 13.90
CA ALA A 526 -57.74 12.47 15.13
C ALA A 526 -56.96 12.02 16.37
N ILE A 527 -57.11 12.73 17.48
CA ILE A 527 -56.43 12.42 18.76
C ILE A 527 -57.47 11.94 19.77
N GLY A 528 -57.32 10.73 20.29
CA GLY A 528 -58.18 10.17 21.33
C GLY A 528 -57.51 10.17 22.70
N LEU A 529 -58.28 10.50 23.75
CA LEU A 529 -57.87 10.32 25.15
C LEU A 529 -58.55 9.08 25.71
N GLY A 530 -57.80 8.05 26.07
CA GLY A 530 -58.39 6.79 26.55
C GLY A 530 -58.82 5.81 25.45
N ASP A 531 -59.18 4.58 25.85
CA ASP A 531 -59.70 3.55 24.93
C ASP A 531 -61.10 3.89 24.36
N SER A 532 -61.89 4.68 25.09
CA SER A 532 -63.25 5.07 24.73
C SER A 532 -63.57 6.53 25.06
N GLY A 533 -62.56 7.35 25.34
CA GLY A 533 -62.79 8.74 25.73
C GLY A 533 -62.93 9.67 24.52
N PRO A 534 -63.05 10.98 24.79
CA PRO A 534 -63.35 11.97 23.76
C PRO A 534 -62.29 12.00 22.67
N ILE A 535 -62.75 12.30 21.46
CA ILE A 535 -61.90 12.41 20.27
C ILE A 535 -61.79 13.89 19.91
N TRP A 536 -60.56 14.33 19.67
CA TRP A 536 -60.28 15.60 19.03
C TRP A 536 -60.21 15.40 17.52
N THR A 537 -61.10 16.08 16.82
CA THR A 537 -61.18 16.10 15.35
C THR A 537 -61.00 17.53 14.83
N SER A 538 -60.81 17.68 13.52
CA SER A 538 -60.76 18.99 12.87
C SER A 538 -61.48 18.95 11.52
N GLY A 539 -61.90 20.12 11.04
CA GLY A 539 -62.58 20.24 9.76
C GLY A 539 -62.95 21.67 9.45
N THR A 540 -63.67 21.88 8.34
CA THR A 540 -64.03 23.23 7.88
C THR A 540 -65.42 23.64 8.35
N GLY A 541 -65.52 24.75 9.08
CA GLY A 541 -66.77 25.29 9.63
C GLY A 541 -67.18 24.65 10.96
N ALA A 542 -68.29 25.16 11.53
CA ALA A 542 -68.86 24.63 12.77
C ALA A 542 -69.28 23.16 12.62
N PRO A 543 -68.93 22.28 13.59
CA PRO A 543 -69.30 20.88 13.54
C PRO A 543 -70.83 20.72 13.65
N LYS A 544 -71.39 19.74 12.92
CA LYS A 544 -72.82 19.43 12.91
C LYS A 544 -73.08 18.06 13.54
N GLY A 545 -74.24 17.89 14.17
CA GLY A 545 -74.68 16.63 14.77
C GLY A 545 -74.40 16.52 16.26
N VAL A 546 -74.67 15.34 16.81
CA VAL A 546 -74.50 15.02 18.24
C VAL A 546 -73.04 14.73 18.52
N CYS A 547 -72.51 15.27 19.62
CA CYS A 547 -71.14 15.02 20.09
C CYS A 547 -71.12 14.13 21.34
N ALA A 548 -70.03 13.41 21.59
CA ALA A 548 -69.80 12.89 22.94
C ALA A 548 -69.35 14.04 23.86
N THR A 549 -69.87 14.10 25.07
CA THR A 549 -69.45 15.12 26.05
C THR A 549 -67.94 15.08 26.25
N GLY A 550 -67.28 16.24 26.16
CA GLY A 550 -65.83 16.40 26.24
C GLY A 550 -65.08 16.25 24.90
N SER A 551 -65.77 15.92 23.80
CA SER A 551 -65.13 15.90 22.47
C SER A 551 -64.65 17.29 22.08
N LEU A 552 -63.56 17.36 21.33
CA LEU A 552 -62.99 18.61 20.86
C LEU A 552 -63.06 18.65 19.32
N TYR A 553 -63.39 19.80 18.77
CA TYR A 553 -63.34 20.02 17.33
C TYR A 553 -62.72 21.37 17.02
N THR A 554 -61.73 21.41 16.15
CA THR A 554 -61.10 22.65 15.70
C THR A 554 -61.52 22.97 14.27
N ASP A 555 -62.10 24.16 14.08
CA ASP A 555 -62.38 24.68 12.74
C ASP A 555 -61.09 25.16 12.06
N THR A 556 -60.70 24.52 10.96
CA THR A 556 -59.46 24.79 10.23
C THR A 556 -59.59 25.91 9.20
N THR A 557 -60.77 26.53 9.04
CA THR A 557 -60.98 27.63 8.08
C THR A 557 -60.55 28.99 8.60
N GLY A 558 -60.37 29.13 9.91
CA GLY A 558 -59.90 30.38 10.52
C GLY A 558 -58.39 30.55 10.42
N GLY A 559 -57.92 31.74 10.07
CA GLY A 559 -56.54 32.17 10.37
C GLY A 559 -56.30 32.28 11.88
N LYS A 560 -55.45 33.21 12.35
CA LYS A 560 -55.29 33.49 13.80
C LYS A 560 -56.67 33.74 14.44
N GLY A 561 -57.19 32.77 15.21
CA GLY A 561 -58.52 32.82 15.82
C GLY A 561 -59.48 31.65 15.49
N THR A 562 -58.97 30.46 15.16
CA THR A 562 -59.82 29.25 15.00
C THR A 562 -60.65 29.00 16.26
N THR A 563 -61.98 28.90 16.12
CA THR A 563 -62.89 28.56 17.22
C THR A 563 -62.73 27.09 17.61
N LEU A 564 -62.53 26.83 18.91
CA LEU A 564 -62.57 25.47 19.45
C LEU A 564 -64.00 25.15 19.81
N TYR A 565 -64.54 24.05 19.31
CA TYR A 565 -65.84 23.56 19.74
C TYR A 565 -65.63 22.44 20.77
N VAL A 566 -66.37 22.53 21.87
CA VAL A 566 -66.40 21.51 22.92
C VAL A 566 -67.77 20.87 22.92
N GLY A 567 -67.80 19.54 22.93
CA GLY A 567 -69.05 18.81 23.08
C GLY A 567 -69.58 18.90 24.51
N GLU A 568 -70.71 19.56 24.72
CA GLU A 568 -71.35 19.74 26.02
C GLU A 568 -72.79 19.20 25.96
N SER A 569 -73.12 18.23 26.81
CA SER A 569 -74.48 17.63 26.87
C SER A 569 -75.02 17.19 25.51
N ALA A 570 -74.16 16.57 24.71
CA ALA A 570 -74.46 16.07 23.37
C ALA A 570 -74.64 17.13 22.26
N ALA A 571 -74.33 18.41 22.52
CA ALA A 571 -74.29 19.49 21.53
C ALA A 571 -72.91 20.16 21.45
N TRP A 572 -72.52 20.62 20.27
CA TRP A 572 -71.26 21.37 20.09
C TRP A 572 -71.43 22.83 20.53
N ALA A 573 -70.61 23.27 21.48
CA ALA A 573 -70.55 24.64 21.94
C ALA A 573 -69.22 25.31 21.52
N PRO A 574 -69.24 26.48 20.85
CA PRO A 574 -68.02 27.22 20.55
C PRO A 574 -67.39 27.77 21.84
N LYS A 575 -66.06 27.74 21.93
CA LYS A 575 -65.24 28.22 23.05
C LYS A 575 -64.12 29.14 22.57
#